data_AF-A0A550J7C9-F1
#
_entry.id   AF-A0A550J7C9-F1
#
_cell.length_a   1.000
_cell.length_b   1.000
_cell.length_c   1.000
_cell.angle_alpha   90.00
_cell.angle_beta   90.00
_cell.angle_gamma   90.00
#
_symmetry.space_group_name_H-M   'P 1'
#
loop_
_entity.id
_entity.type
_entity.pdbx_description
1 polymer ?
#
loop_
_entity_poly.entity_id
_entity_poly.type
_entity_poly.pdbx_seq_one_letter_code
_entity_poly.pdbx_strand_id
1 'polypeptide(L)'
;MTFFRILFFVLLLLPLASPVLAKVTLGVVPQAQSLLSSEGAAQDFARLLEREMGEEVAVQFFKDEKELHEWVSRYRLVDVAAFSGGYLAKQLPGEFFRLEHPRPGTGNPAEHFVARQGLYPWMLKKLQKSFAALAQSGAAGSILGQSTSAPSSLPLPPPASSPPKSPPPVETRDEPKPEVVAAPPAEFSVQETLEEAAEVEAPPVAPVTEEMLDATDQGEAVDFTSPPDLPTTPPLPEPLANPLPLPVPAPLPAPAQPVSPSAPPSGEAVMTMTPGAGEEKRNPAGDQPSYAVEQLAENIYAALTLPGGQASSNAFFVVGPEYVVAGGAHMSQEAVNHLVTAIATVTDKPLRHFVLAHHHRGYHHIDYEFPAGVDLLISWPTWKTMDEEKRKPERPAFFFTDGLTLKLGETTVIMTNMGRAHSEGDTLVFFPEAEILFTSDLVYGESVGYLGDGYMEDWLLALEFIERLGAKQVIPGFGPPSDNRVIVAFKTYFRALVSEVLKHIEQGDSLERTVRSLRLPDHAELKGYEQFLGANVRRAYLELRENFVP
;
A
#
# COMPACT_ATOMS: atom_id res chain seq x y z
N MET A 1 -16.74 -21.19 -16.54
CA MET A 1 -15.96 -21.18 -15.28
C MET A 1 -15.25 -19.85 -14.99
N THR A 2 -15.32 -18.85 -15.87
CA THR A 2 -14.65 -17.54 -15.75
C THR A 2 -15.36 -16.57 -14.79
N PHE A 3 -16.69 -16.64 -14.69
CA PHE A 3 -17.50 -15.77 -13.82
C PHE A 3 -17.34 -16.08 -12.31
N PHE A 4 -17.03 -17.34 -11.97
CA PHE A 4 -16.87 -17.78 -10.58
C PHE A 4 -15.50 -17.40 -9.98
N ARG A 5 -14.53 -17.03 -10.82
CA ARG A 5 -13.18 -16.63 -10.41
C ARG A 5 -13.06 -15.12 -10.15
N ILE A 6 -13.80 -14.31 -10.90
CA ILE A 6 -13.92 -12.85 -10.67
C ILE A 6 -14.59 -12.57 -9.32
N LEU A 7 -15.61 -13.38 -8.96
CA LEU A 7 -16.28 -13.27 -7.66
C LEU A 7 -15.37 -13.65 -6.48
N PHE A 8 -14.38 -14.52 -6.70
CA PHE A 8 -13.42 -14.96 -5.68
C PHE A 8 -12.33 -13.92 -5.41
N PHE A 9 -11.97 -13.11 -6.42
CA PHE A 9 -11.02 -11.99 -6.30
C PHE A 9 -11.57 -10.83 -5.44
N VAL A 10 -12.88 -10.57 -5.48
CA VAL A 10 -13.52 -9.50 -4.68
C VAL A 10 -13.63 -9.87 -3.19
N LEU A 11 -13.60 -11.17 -2.87
CA LEU A 11 -13.82 -11.70 -1.51
C LEU A 11 -12.55 -11.78 -0.66
N LEU A 12 -11.36 -11.62 -1.25
CA LEU A 12 -10.07 -11.74 -0.58
C LEU A 12 -9.40 -10.36 -0.29
N LEU A 13 -10.05 -9.24 -0.67
CA LEU A 13 -9.62 -7.84 -0.48
C LEU A 13 -10.24 -7.15 0.74
N LEU A 14 -10.10 -7.77 1.91
CA LEU A 14 -10.48 -7.16 3.17
C LEU A 14 -9.22 -6.95 4.00
N PRO A 15 -8.91 -5.70 4.41
CA PRO A 15 -7.58 -5.34 4.86
C PRO A 15 -7.26 -6.02 6.20
N LEU A 16 -5.95 -6.19 6.46
CA LEU A 16 -5.40 -6.27 7.81
C LEU A 16 -4.84 -4.88 8.24
N ALA A 17 -5.07 -4.44 9.48
CA ALA A 17 -4.85 -3.09 9.99
C ALA A 17 -4.41 -3.23 11.45
N SER A 18 -3.30 -2.56 11.74
CA SER A 18 -2.76 -2.31 13.08
C SER A 18 -3.19 -0.92 13.60
N PRO A 19 -3.11 -0.66 14.91
CA PRO A 19 -4.11 0.12 15.63
C PRO A 19 -3.83 1.61 15.57
N VAL A 20 -4.47 2.30 14.62
CA VAL A 20 -5.22 3.50 15.04
C VAL A 20 -6.22 2.97 16.06
N LEU A 21 -6.32 3.54 17.27
CA LEU A 21 -7.40 3.24 18.24
C LEU A 21 -8.67 2.91 17.44
N ALA A 22 -9.05 1.64 17.42
CA ALA A 22 -9.85 1.11 16.33
C ALA A 22 -11.25 1.67 16.47
N LYS A 23 -11.50 2.79 15.80
CA LYS A 23 -12.75 3.51 15.93
C LYS A 23 -13.85 2.68 15.28
N VAL A 24 -14.70 2.07 16.10
CA VAL A 24 -15.88 1.36 15.64
C VAL A 24 -16.89 2.39 15.18
N THR A 25 -17.34 2.33 13.93
CA THR A 25 -18.37 3.25 13.44
C THR A 25 -19.75 2.61 13.55
N LEU A 26 -20.63 3.22 14.35
CA LEU A 26 -22.03 2.88 14.50
C LEU A 26 -22.87 3.75 13.54
N GLY A 27 -23.47 3.12 12.54
CA GLY A 27 -24.37 3.76 11.60
C GLY A 27 -25.83 3.66 12.04
N VAL A 28 -26.53 4.80 12.01
CA VAL A 28 -27.90 4.93 12.52
C VAL A 28 -28.77 5.72 11.55
N VAL A 29 -30.01 5.25 11.36
CA VAL A 29 -31.08 6.01 10.70
C VAL A 29 -32.10 6.41 11.78
N PRO A 30 -32.07 7.65 12.30
CA PRO A 30 -32.97 8.05 13.38
C PRO A 30 -34.43 8.05 12.90
N GLN A 31 -35.25 7.16 13.45
CA GLN A 31 -36.68 7.11 13.17
C GLN A 31 -37.48 6.92 14.46
N ALA A 32 -38.69 7.47 14.54
CA ALA A 32 -39.51 7.40 15.76
C ALA A 32 -39.82 5.96 16.25
N GLN A 33 -39.73 4.97 15.36
CA GLN A 33 -39.95 3.54 15.65
C GLN A 33 -38.65 2.73 15.74
N SER A 34 -37.49 3.38 15.61
CA SER A 34 -36.16 2.78 15.71
C SER A 34 -35.76 2.51 17.17
N LEU A 35 -34.91 1.50 17.39
CA LEU A 35 -34.21 1.28 18.66
C LEU A 35 -33.37 2.52 19.04
N LEU A 36 -32.78 3.18 18.05
CA LEU A 36 -32.01 4.42 18.20
C LEU A 36 -32.82 5.60 17.64
N SER A 37 -33.96 5.85 18.29
CA SER A 37 -34.99 6.80 17.84
C SER A 37 -34.58 8.28 17.79
N SER A 38 -33.40 8.64 18.31
CA SER A 38 -32.88 9.99 18.30
C SER A 38 -31.35 9.98 18.26
N GLU A 39 -30.76 11.11 17.84
CA GLU A 39 -29.30 11.29 17.90
C GLU A 39 -28.75 11.12 19.32
N GLY A 40 -29.49 11.59 20.34
CA GLY A 40 -29.13 11.41 21.75
C GLY A 40 -29.07 9.93 22.15
N ALA A 41 -30.09 9.14 21.78
CA ALA A 41 -30.11 7.70 22.06
C ALA A 41 -28.97 6.96 21.34
N ALA A 42 -28.65 7.35 20.10
CA ALA A 42 -27.53 6.81 19.35
C ALA A 42 -26.18 7.09 20.03
N GLN A 43 -25.96 8.33 20.47
CA GLN A 43 -24.75 8.73 21.18
C GLN A 43 -24.62 8.08 22.56
N ASP A 44 -25.73 7.96 23.31
CA ASP A 44 -25.75 7.26 24.59
C ASP A 44 -25.42 5.78 24.42
N PHE A 45 -25.95 5.14 23.37
CA PHE A 45 -25.66 3.75 23.07
C PHE A 45 -24.21 3.55 22.63
N ALA A 46 -23.66 4.45 21.81
CA ALA A 46 -22.26 4.42 21.42
C ALA A 46 -21.33 4.52 22.63
N ARG A 47 -21.58 5.46 23.56
CA ARG A 47 -20.82 5.55 24.82
C ARG A 47 -20.90 4.28 25.68
N LEU A 48 -22.08 3.66 25.72
CA LEU A 48 -22.25 2.39 26.43
C LEU A 48 -21.45 1.27 25.78
N LEU A 49 -21.50 1.17 24.45
CA LEU A 49 -20.76 0.18 23.68
C LEU A 49 -19.25 0.39 23.78
N GLU A 50 -18.79 1.64 23.71
CA GLU A 50 -17.40 2.03 23.90
C GLU A 50 -16.87 1.57 25.26
N ARG A 51 -17.63 1.79 26.35
CA ARG A 51 -17.25 1.32 27.68
C ARG A 51 -17.19 -0.21 27.77
N GLU A 52 -18.09 -0.91 27.08
CA GLU A 52 -18.12 -2.37 27.07
C GLU A 52 -17.00 -2.98 26.22
N MET A 53 -16.62 -2.30 25.13
CA MET A 53 -15.57 -2.76 24.23
C MET A 53 -14.18 -2.32 24.68
N GLY A 54 -14.06 -1.18 25.34
CA GLY A 54 -12.78 -0.49 25.52
C GLY A 54 -12.19 -0.01 24.20
N GLU A 55 -13.03 0.38 23.24
CA GLU A 55 -12.67 0.96 21.93
C GLU A 55 -13.56 2.17 21.66
N GLU A 56 -13.03 3.21 21.02
CA GLU A 56 -13.81 4.40 20.65
C GLU A 56 -14.96 4.02 19.69
N VAL A 57 -16.17 4.49 19.97
CA VAL A 57 -17.33 4.26 19.09
C VAL A 57 -17.81 5.59 18.48
N ALA A 58 -17.59 5.76 17.18
CA ALA A 58 -18.17 6.86 16.41
C ALA A 58 -19.65 6.61 16.13
N VAL A 59 -20.44 7.69 16.06
CA VAL A 59 -21.80 7.62 15.51
C VAL A 59 -21.83 8.37 14.19
N GLN A 60 -22.39 7.74 13.16
CA GLN A 60 -22.68 8.37 11.87
C GLN A 60 -24.17 8.23 11.55
N PHE A 61 -24.78 9.34 11.17
CA PHE A 61 -26.21 9.40 10.84
C PHE A 61 -26.42 9.34 9.34
N PHE A 62 -27.47 8.61 8.94
CA PHE A 62 -27.84 8.40 7.55
C PHE A 62 -29.30 8.77 7.32
N LYS A 63 -29.62 9.18 6.09
CA LYS A 63 -30.96 9.63 5.72
C LYS A 63 -31.97 8.48 5.69
N ASP A 64 -31.56 7.33 5.18
CA ASP A 64 -32.41 6.15 5.06
C ASP A 64 -31.59 4.85 5.11
N GLU A 65 -32.28 3.71 5.23
CA GLU A 65 -31.65 2.39 5.33
C GLU A 65 -30.90 1.99 4.05
N LYS A 66 -31.24 2.58 2.90
CA LYS A 66 -30.53 2.31 1.64
C LYS A 66 -29.16 2.98 1.66
N GLU A 67 -29.10 4.24 2.07
CA GLU A 67 -27.83 4.94 2.25
C GLU A 67 -26.98 4.23 3.31
N LEU A 68 -27.54 3.91 4.49
CA LEU A 68 -26.82 3.17 5.52
C LEU A 68 -26.27 1.83 4.99
N HIS A 69 -27.06 1.09 4.20
CA HIS A 69 -26.60 -0.14 3.56
C HIS A 69 -25.35 0.12 2.70
N GLU A 70 -25.37 1.10 1.80
CA GLU A 70 -24.19 1.40 0.96
C GLU A 70 -22.93 1.64 1.80
N TRP A 71 -23.05 2.29 2.95
CA TRP A 71 -21.92 2.54 3.85
C TRP A 71 -21.43 1.33 4.65
N VAL A 72 -22.33 0.40 4.98
CA VAL A 72 -21.99 -0.88 5.63
C VAL A 72 -21.38 -1.87 4.63
N SER A 73 -21.97 -2.00 3.44
CA SER A 73 -21.60 -3.05 2.47
C SER A 73 -20.61 -2.58 1.42
N ARG A 74 -20.91 -1.47 0.73
CA ARG A 74 -20.15 -1.01 -0.44
C ARG A 74 -18.92 -0.21 -0.04
N TYR A 75 -19.08 0.77 0.85
CA TYR A 75 -17.98 1.63 1.32
C TYR A 75 -17.24 1.04 2.51
N ARG A 76 -17.89 0.16 3.29
CA ARG A 76 -17.30 -0.53 4.46
C ARG A 76 -16.74 0.42 5.53
N LEU A 77 -17.31 1.62 5.62
CA LEU A 77 -16.94 2.66 6.60
C LEU A 77 -17.83 2.63 7.85
N VAL A 78 -18.90 1.83 7.84
CA VAL A 78 -19.75 1.59 9.02
C VAL A 78 -19.59 0.15 9.48
N ASP A 79 -19.04 -0.04 10.67
CA ASP A 79 -18.74 -1.36 11.22
C ASP A 79 -19.97 -2.05 11.82
N VAL A 80 -20.83 -1.27 12.47
CA VAL A 80 -22.06 -1.72 13.13
C VAL A 80 -23.23 -0.88 12.65
N ALA A 81 -24.36 -1.50 12.32
CA ALA A 81 -25.55 -0.82 11.87
C ALA A 81 -26.81 -1.36 12.55
N ALA A 82 -27.78 -0.48 12.78
CA ALA A 82 -29.14 -0.85 13.15
C ALA A 82 -30.03 -0.78 11.90
N PHE A 83 -30.62 -1.91 11.50
CA PHE A 83 -31.58 -1.98 10.40
C PHE A 83 -32.91 -2.53 10.86
N SER A 84 -34.00 -2.13 10.21
CA SER A 84 -35.30 -2.74 10.44
C SER A 84 -35.36 -4.19 10.03
N GLY A 85 -36.15 -4.99 10.76
CA GLY A 85 -36.37 -6.40 10.41
C GLY A 85 -36.97 -6.56 9.00
N GLY A 86 -37.86 -5.64 8.60
CA GLY A 86 -38.43 -5.60 7.26
C GLY A 86 -37.42 -5.27 6.16
N TYR A 87 -36.43 -4.43 6.46
CA TYR A 87 -35.32 -4.15 5.54
C TYR A 87 -34.39 -5.35 5.42
N LEU A 88 -33.94 -5.92 6.54
CA LEU A 88 -33.04 -7.08 6.56
C LEU A 88 -33.66 -8.34 5.94
N ALA A 89 -34.98 -8.53 6.03
CA ALA A 89 -35.66 -9.65 5.39
C ALA A 89 -35.61 -9.61 3.85
N LYS A 90 -35.32 -8.43 3.27
CA LYS A 90 -35.16 -8.24 1.81
C LYS A 90 -33.70 -8.36 1.35
N GLN A 91 -32.76 -8.41 2.29
CA GLN A 91 -31.33 -8.48 2.02
C GLN A 91 -30.87 -9.93 1.82
N LEU A 92 -29.70 -10.12 1.20
CA LEU A 92 -29.21 -11.45 0.91
C LEU A 92 -28.78 -12.18 2.19
N PRO A 93 -29.04 -13.50 2.33
CA PRO A 93 -28.52 -14.28 3.45
C PRO A 93 -27.00 -14.19 3.54
N GLY A 94 -26.48 -13.85 4.73
CA GLY A 94 -25.03 -13.72 4.97
C GLY A 94 -24.43 -12.36 4.60
N GLU A 95 -25.23 -11.41 4.10
CA GLU A 95 -24.76 -10.06 3.77
C GLU A 95 -24.26 -9.28 5.00
N PHE A 96 -24.76 -9.62 6.20
CA PHE A 96 -24.29 -9.06 7.46
C PHE A 96 -24.17 -10.13 8.55
N PHE A 97 -23.30 -9.90 9.53
CA PHE A 97 -23.25 -10.71 10.75
C PHE A 97 -24.28 -10.19 11.75
N ARG A 98 -25.27 -11.01 12.11
CA ARG A 98 -26.24 -10.63 13.16
C ARG A 98 -25.55 -10.59 14.52
N LEU A 99 -25.77 -9.51 15.25
CA LEU A 99 -25.33 -9.35 16.64
C LEU A 99 -26.47 -9.72 17.58
N GLU A 100 -26.13 -10.16 18.79
CA GLU A 100 -27.13 -10.46 19.81
C GLU A 100 -27.90 -9.19 20.18
N HIS A 101 -29.21 -9.32 20.37
CA HIS A 101 -30.02 -8.17 20.70
C HIS A 101 -29.69 -7.71 22.13
N PRO A 102 -29.26 -6.45 22.36
CA PRO A 102 -28.77 -5.97 23.66
C PRO A 102 -29.89 -5.78 24.73
N ARG A 103 -31.09 -6.32 24.46
CA ARG A 103 -32.17 -6.50 25.44
C ARG A 103 -32.58 -7.98 25.48
N PRO A 104 -32.53 -8.61 26.65
CA PRO A 104 -32.95 -9.99 26.82
C PRO A 104 -34.49 -10.10 26.83
N GLY A 105 -35.04 -11.14 26.21
CA GLY A 105 -36.47 -11.48 26.29
C GLY A 105 -37.42 -10.62 25.45
N THR A 106 -36.95 -9.55 24.80
CA THR A 106 -37.75 -8.82 23.80
C THR A 106 -37.45 -9.39 22.42
N GLY A 107 -38.22 -10.39 21.97
CA GLY A 107 -38.24 -10.81 20.57
C GLY A 107 -38.90 -9.77 19.66
N ASN A 108 -38.59 -8.48 19.83
CA ASN A 108 -39.21 -7.40 19.09
C ASN A 108 -38.58 -7.33 17.68
N PRO A 109 -39.33 -7.63 16.60
CA PRO A 109 -38.79 -7.80 15.25
C PRO A 109 -38.54 -6.48 14.51
N ALA A 110 -38.55 -5.34 15.22
CA ALA A 110 -38.55 -4.03 14.58
C ALA A 110 -37.18 -3.66 14.01
N GLU A 111 -36.09 -3.89 14.73
CA GLU A 111 -34.72 -3.63 14.26
C GLU A 111 -33.71 -4.65 14.81
N HIS A 112 -32.66 -4.90 14.05
CA HIS A 112 -31.54 -5.76 14.42
C HIS A 112 -30.23 -5.01 14.26
N PHE A 113 -29.33 -5.24 15.22
CA PHE A 113 -27.94 -4.85 15.08
C PHE A 113 -27.20 -5.88 14.22
N VAL A 114 -26.45 -5.36 13.26
CA VAL A 114 -25.60 -6.16 12.40
C VAL A 114 -24.21 -5.57 12.35
N ALA A 115 -23.23 -6.43 12.16
CA ALA A 115 -21.86 -6.07 11.86
C ALA A 115 -21.58 -6.30 10.37
N ARG A 116 -20.80 -5.40 9.75
CA ARG A 116 -20.45 -5.51 8.33
C ARG A 116 -19.63 -6.77 8.02
N GLN A 117 -19.70 -7.22 6.78
CA GLN A 117 -18.76 -8.23 6.29
C GLN A 117 -17.34 -7.68 6.21
N GLY A 118 -16.37 -8.56 6.47
CA GLY A 118 -14.95 -8.22 6.38
C GLY A 118 -14.41 -7.37 7.51
N LEU A 119 -15.08 -7.35 8.67
CA LEU A 119 -14.42 -6.98 9.90
C LEU A 119 -13.32 -7.99 10.23
N TYR A 120 -12.25 -7.49 10.85
CA TYR A 120 -11.25 -8.34 11.48
C TYR A 120 -11.90 -9.42 12.35
N PRO A 121 -11.45 -10.68 12.29
CA PRO A 121 -12.01 -11.74 13.12
C PRO A 121 -11.97 -11.42 14.61
N TRP A 122 -10.94 -10.72 15.09
CA TRP A 122 -10.82 -10.30 16.48
C TRP A 122 -11.85 -9.22 16.85
N MET A 123 -12.08 -8.25 15.96
CA MET A 123 -13.05 -7.17 16.17
C MET A 123 -14.49 -7.70 16.14
N LEU A 124 -14.82 -8.58 15.19
CA LEU A 124 -16.12 -9.23 15.14
C LEU A 124 -16.41 -10.03 16.41
N LYS A 125 -15.43 -10.82 16.89
CA LYS A 125 -15.57 -11.55 18.17
C LYS A 125 -15.75 -10.59 19.35
N LYS A 126 -15.04 -9.47 19.36
CA LYS A 126 -15.15 -8.43 20.39
C LYS A 126 -16.55 -7.82 20.40
N LEU A 127 -17.08 -7.42 19.23
CA LEU A 127 -18.44 -6.95 19.06
C LEU A 127 -19.48 -7.98 19.53
N GLN A 128 -19.37 -9.24 19.10
CA GLN A 128 -20.28 -10.30 19.52
C GLN A 128 -20.28 -10.47 21.04
N LYS A 129 -19.10 -10.48 21.67
CA LYS A 129 -18.96 -10.60 23.12
C LYS A 129 -19.57 -9.40 23.85
N SER A 130 -19.30 -8.18 23.38
CA SER A 130 -19.84 -6.96 24.00
C SER A 130 -21.36 -6.87 23.86
N PHE A 131 -21.93 -7.21 22.70
CA PHE A 131 -23.39 -7.26 22.52
C PHE A 131 -24.05 -8.33 23.40
N ALA A 132 -23.41 -9.50 23.57
CA ALA A 132 -23.87 -10.53 24.49
C ALA A 132 -23.82 -10.06 25.96
N ALA A 133 -22.77 -9.35 26.38
CA ALA A 133 -22.65 -8.79 27.71
C ALA A 133 -23.68 -7.68 27.98
N LEU A 134 -23.96 -6.82 26.98
CA LEU A 134 -25.05 -5.84 27.05
C LEU A 134 -26.42 -6.51 27.16
N ALA A 135 -26.64 -7.60 26.43
CA ALA A 135 -27.86 -8.39 26.52
C ALA A 135 -28.03 -9.03 27.91
N GLN A 136 -26.95 -9.55 28.50
CA GLN A 136 -26.99 -10.17 29.84
C GLN A 136 -27.18 -9.14 30.96
N SER A 137 -26.52 -8.00 30.88
CA SER A 137 -26.60 -6.93 31.89
C SER A 137 -27.90 -6.13 31.81
N GLY A 138 -28.54 -6.09 30.64
CA GLY A 138 -29.69 -5.24 30.37
C GLY A 138 -29.37 -3.74 30.34
N ALA A 139 -28.09 -3.36 30.33
CA ALA A 139 -27.63 -1.98 30.45
C ALA A 139 -28.11 -1.08 29.30
N ALA A 140 -28.36 -1.63 28.11
CA ALA A 140 -28.90 -0.90 26.97
C ALA A 140 -30.42 -0.63 27.09
N GLY A 141 -31.08 -1.22 28.10
CA GLY A 141 -32.53 -1.20 28.25
C GLY A 141 -33.12 0.19 28.46
N SER A 142 -32.40 1.11 29.09
CA SER A 142 -32.86 2.50 29.33
C SER A 142 -32.57 3.45 28.17
N ILE A 143 -31.66 3.08 27.26
CA ILE A 143 -31.20 3.91 26.14
C ILE A 143 -32.01 3.62 24.88
N LEU A 144 -32.29 2.35 24.62
CA LEU A 144 -33.02 1.93 23.43
C LEU A 144 -34.52 2.25 23.57
N GLY A 145 -35.19 2.66 22.50
CA GLY A 145 -36.63 3.00 22.52
C GLY A 145 -37.51 1.83 23.00
N GLN A 146 -38.65 2.09 23.68
CA GLN A 146 -39.57 1.02 24.09
C GLN A 146 -40.35 0.43 22.90
N SER A 147 -40.64 -0.87 22.97
CA SER A 147 -41.52 -1.56 22.02
C SER A 147 -42.92 -0.94 22.06
N THR A 148 -43.31 -0.21 21.03
CA THR A 148 -44.72 0.10 20.79
C THR A 148 -45.28 -1.01 19.89
N SER A 149 -45.91 -2.00 20.50
CA SER A 149 -46.73 -2.96 19.77
C SER A 149 -47.94 -2.23 19.17
N ALA A 150 -48.02 -2.19 17.83
CA ALA A 150 -49.15 -1.93 16.93
C ALA A 150 -50.19 -0.82 17.28
N PRO A 151 -50.68 -0.04 16.30
CA PRO A 151 -51.63 1.02 16.55
C PRO A 151 -52.98 0.44 16.99
N SER A 152 -53.38 0.78 18.21
CA SER A 152 -54.79 0.70 18.62
C SER A 152 -55.57 1.72 17.78
N SER A 153 -56.55 1.20 17.04
CA SER A 153 -57.61 1.89 16.27
C SER A 153 -57.65 3.42 16.37
N LEU A 154 -57.22 4.11 15.31
CA LEU A 154 -57.65 5.48 15.04
C LEU A 154 -59.05 5.47 14.40
N PRO A 155 -59.92 6.45 14.70
CA PRO A 155 -61.24 6.54 14.10
C PRO A 155 -61.14 6.90 12.61
N LEU A 156 -62.00 6.28 11.78
CA LEU A 156 -62.11 6.55 10.35
C LEU A 156 -62.37 8.04 10.07
N PRO A 157 -61.71 8.65 9.08
CA PRO A 157 -62.07 9.98 8.60
C PRO A 157 -63.36 9.93 7.75
N PRO A 158 -64.12 11.04 7.67
CA PRO A 158 -65.31 11.10 6.83
C PRO A 158 -64.95 11.10 5.33
N PRO A 159 -65.88 10.74 4.43
CA PRO A 159 -65.56 10.54 3.02
C PRO A 159 -65.32 11.86 2.28
N ALA A 160 -64.58 11.72 1.18
CA ALA A 160 -63.84 12.71 0.42
C ALA A 160 -64.62 13.92 -0.13
N SER A 161 -63.88 15.03 -0.32
CA SER A 161 -64.19 16.09 -1.28
C SER A 161 -63.07 16.23 -2.32
N SER A 162 -63.47 16.43 -3.57
CA SER A 162 -62.74 16.36 -4.85
C SER A 162 -61.44 17.17 -4.97
N PRO A 163 -60.54 16.86 -5.93
CA PRO A 163 -59.22 17.49 -6.03
C PRO A 163 -59.27 18.87 -6.71
N PRO A 164 -58.43 19.85 -6.30
CA PRO A 164 -58.24 21.07 -7.06
C PRO A 164 -57.13 20.91 -8.12
N LYS A 165 -57.30 21.71 -9.18
CA LYS A 165 -56.52 21.74 -10.43
C LYS A 165 -55.09 22.26 -10.25
N SER A 166 -54.22 21.85 -11.19
CA SER A 166 -52.79 22.17 -11.31
C SER A 166 -52.45 23.67 -11.25
N PRO A 167 -51.27 24.05 -10.73
CA PRO A 167 -50.82 25.44 -10.67
C PRO A 167 -50.14 25.92 -11.99
N PRO A 168 -50.09 27.23 -12.26
CA PRO A 168 -49.43 27.81 -13.43
C PRO A 168 -47.91 28.01 -13.22
N PRO A 169 -47.12 28.28 -14.28
CA PRO A 169 -45.65 28.26 -14.22
C PRO A 169 -45.07 29.51 -13.54
N VAL A 170 -43.92 29.32 -12.89
CA VAL A 170 -43.18 30.32 -12.10
C VAL A 170 -42.29 31.19 -12.99
N GLU A 171 -42.37 32.53 -12.80
CA GLU A 171 -41.45 33.53 -13.35
C GLU A 171 -40.08 33.48 -12.67
N THR A 172 -39.02 33.56 -13.47
CA THR A 172 -37.62 33.68 -13.06
C THR A 172 -37.30 35.05 -12.46
N ARG A 173 -36.63 35.08 -11.30
CA ARG A 173 -35.95 36.26 -10.77
C ARG A 173 -34.51 35.92 -10.34
N ASP A 174 -33.62 36.83 -10.69
CA ASP A 174 -32.16 36.76 -10.58
C ASP A 174 -31.63 36.60 -9.14
N GLU A 175 -30.62 35.74 -8.98
CA GLU A 175 -29.81 35.60 -7.77
C GLU A 175 -28.71 36.67 -7.69
N PRO A 176 -28.42 37.26 -6.52
CA PRO A 176 -27.24 38.10 -6.32
C PRO A 176 -25.98 37.25 -6.03
N LYS A 177 -24.88 37.67 -6.64
CA LYS A 177 -23.52 37.09 -6.62
C LYS A 177 -22.89 37.15 -5.20
N PRO A 178 -22.15 36.13 -4.74
CA PRO A 178 -21.51 36.15 -3.42
C PRO A 178 -20.27 37.04 -3.35
N GLU A 179 -20.15 37.76 -2.25
CA GLU A 179 -19.08 38.69 -1.88
C GLU A 179 -17.91 37.95 -1.22
N VAL A 180 -16.68 38.27 -1.62
CA VAL A 180 -15.44 37.67 -1.12
C VAL A 180 -14.98 38.43 0.13
N VAL A 181 -14.91 37.75 1.28
CA VAL A 181 -14.36 38.31 2.53
C VAL A 181 -13.00 37.68 2.81
N ALA A 182 -11.97 38.52 2.87
CA ALA A 182 -10.60 38.16 3.19
C ALA A 182 -10.43 37.92 4.71
N ALA A 183 -9.67 36.88 5.08
CA ALA A 183 -9.28 36.60 6.46
C ALA A 183 -8.05 37.45 6.88
N PRO A 184 -7.97 37.91 8.15
CA PRO A 184 -6.86 38.73 8.64
C PRO A 184 -5.58 37.91 8.96
N PRO A 185 -4.40 38.55 8.98
CA PRO A 185 -3.12 37.88 9.20
C PRO A 185 -2.87 37.57 10.67
N ALA A 186 -2.34 36.39 10.96
CA ALA A 186 -1.80 36.03 12.27
C ALA A 186 -0.29 36.28 12.29
N GLU A 187 0.14 37.26 13.06
CA GLU A 187 1.53 37.46 13.48
C GLU A 187 1.83 36.55 14.68
N PHE A 188 2.87 35.72 14.60
CA PHE A 188 3.58 35.25 15.80
C PHE A 188 5.06 35.06 15.48
N SER A 189 5.90 35.80 16.20
CA SER A 189 7.35 35.84 16.12
C SER A 189 7.97 34.78 17.05
N VAL A 190 9.08 34.17 16.61
CA VAL A 190 9.92 33.26 17.40
C VAL A 190 11.24 33.96 17.72
N GLN A 191 11.49 34.23 18.99
CA GLN A 191 12.80 34.61 19.52
C GLN A 191 12.89 34.23 21.01
N GLU A 192 14.08 33.78 21.42
CA GLU A 192 14.51 33.29 22.74
C GLU A 192 14.03 31.87 23.05
N THR A 193 14.89 30.85 23.20
CA THR A 193 16.11 30.78 24.02
C THR A 193 17.15 29.81 23.45
N LEU A 194 18.37 30.30 23.25
CA LEU A 194 19.61 29.52 23.19
C LEU A 194 20.44 29.97 24.40
N GLU A 195 20.72 29.06 25.33
CA GLU A 195 21.91 29.04 26.21
C GLU A 195 21.70 27.96 27.29
N GLU A 196 22.30 26.79 27.14
CA GLU A 196 23.18 26.20 28.17
C GLU A 196 23.83 24.89 27.69
N ALA A 197 25.08 24.72 28.13
CA ALA A 197 25.86 23.48 28.19
C ALA A 197 26.54 22.98 26.90
N ALA A 198 27.67 23.64 26.59
CA ALA A 198 28.87 22.98 26.11
C ALA A 198 29.65 22.34 27.29
N GLU A 199 30.56 21.40 26.96
CA GLU A 199 31.40 20.53 27.83
C GLU A 199 30.67 19.26 28.32
N VAL A 200 31.13 18.03 28.01
CA VAL A 200 32.33 17.39 28.58
C VAL A 200 32.87 16.24 27.69
N GLU A 201 34.21 16.15 27.68
CA GLU A 201 35.20 15.15 27.27
C GLU A 201 34.83 13.73 26.76
N ALA A 202 35.57 13.31 25.73
CA ALA A 202 35.75 11.93 25.29
C ALA A 202 36.97 11.26 25.97
N PRO A 203 36.90 9.97 26.38
CA PRO A 203 38.05 9.25 26.92
C PRO A 203 38.95 8.60 25.85
N PRO A 204 40.22 8.31 26.16
CA PRO A 204 41.28 8.06 25.17
C PRO A 204 41.41 6.61 24.71
N VAL A 205 41.92 6.47 23.48
CA VAL A 205 42.38 5.22 22.84
C VAL A 205 43.80 4.90 23.30
N ALA A 206 44.07 3.65 23.69
CA ALA A 206 45.41 3.13 23.94
C ALA A 206 45.80 2.10 22.84
N PRO A 207 47.10 1.97 22.50
CA PRO A 207 47.56 1.21 21.34
C PRO A 207 47.80 -0.28 21.67
N VAL A 208 47.64 -1.15 20.67
CA VAL A 208 48.08 -2.55 20.72
C VAL A 208 49.32 -2.71 19.84
N THR A 209 50.37 -3.25 20.43
CA THR A 209 51.69 -3.54 19.88
C THR A 209 51.72 -4.85 19.09
N GLU A 210 52.50 -4.91 18.00
CA GLU A 210 52.99 -6.15 17.39
C GLU A 210 54.16 -6.73 18.21
N GLU A 211 54.16 -8.05 18.49
CA GLU A 211 55.29 -8.96 18.23
C GLU A 211 55.02 -10.44 18.62
N MET A 212 55.68 -11.33 17.85
CA MET A 212 56.03 -12.75 18.07
C MET A 212 54.94 -13.83 17.87
N LEU A 213 54.96 -14.68 16.83
CA LEU A 213 55.94 -15.69 16.33
C LEU A 213 56.12 -16.95 17.21
N ASP A 214 55.54 -18.05 16.69
CA ASP A 214 56.15 -19.37 16.39
C ASP A 214 55.88 -20.63 17.27
N ALA A 215 55.84 -21.76 16.54
CA ALA A 215 55.89 -23.19 16.90
C ALA A 215 54.61 -23.87 17.47
N THR A 216 54.08 -25.00 16.99
CA THR A 216 54.57 -26.17 16.19
C THR A 216 53.32 -27.00 15.76
N ASP A 217 53.12 -27.38 14.49
CA ASP A 217 53.52 -28.62 13.76
C ASP A 217 52.66 -29.90 14.02
N GLN A 218 52.51 -30.68 12.94
CA GLN A 218 51.86 -32.00 12.72
C GLN A 218 50.37 -31.98 12.31
N GLY A 219 49.91 -32.50 11.18
CA GLY A 219 50.56 -33.18 10.05
C GLY A 219 49.49 -33.99 9.30
N GLU A 220 49.34 -33.79 7.99
CA GLU A 220 49.17 -34.84 6.96
C GLU A 220 48.78 -34.21 5.62
N ALA A 221 49.62 -34.51 4.62
CA ALA A 221 49.45 -34.15 3.23
C ALA A 221 48.68 -35.24 2.49
N VAL A 222 47.77 -34.84 1.60
CA VAL A 222 47.38 -35.68 0.47
C VAL A 222 47.33 -34.80 -0.77
N ASP A 223 48.25 -35.05 -1.70
CA ASP A 223 48.38 -34.45 -3.02
C ASP A 223 47.65 -35.32 -4.04
N PHE A 224 46.75 -34.71 -4.82
CA PHE A 224 46.37 -35.19 -6.14
C PHE A 224 46.08 -33.99 -7.05
N THR A 225 47.15 -33.45 -7.63
CA THR A 225 47.33 -33.12 -9.06
C THR A 225 46.09 -32.80 -9.94
N SER A 226 46.05 -31.52 -10.37
CA SER A 226 45.58 -30.92 -11.64
C SER A 226 44.11 -31.05 -12.13
N PRO A 227 43.47 -29.93 -12.54
CA PRO A 227 42.09 -29.87 -13.05
C PRO A 227 41.97 -30.23 -14.55
N PRO A 228 40.80 -30.69 -15.02
CA PRO A 228 40.55 -30.96 -16.44
C PRO A 228 40.24 -29.69 -17.25
N ASP A 229 40.67 -29.71 -18.51
CA ASP A 229 40.58 -28.63 -19.51
C ASP A 229 39.15 -28.16 -19.83
N LEU A 230 39.01 -26.85 -20.03
CA LEU A 230 37.81 -26.19 -20.57
C LEU A 230 37.73 -26.36 -22.10
N PRO A 231 36.54 -26.58 -22.68
CA PRO A 231 36.37 -26.64 -24.14
C PRO A 231 36.49 -25.25 -24.77
N THR A 232 37.22 -25.19 -25.88
CA THR A 232 37.50 -23.99 -26.68
C THR A 232 36.29 -23.51 -27.48
N THR A 233 35.95 -22.22 -27.32
CA THR A 233 34.95 -21.50 -28.12
C THR A 233 35.53 -21.15 -29.51
N PRO A 234 34.79 -21.36 -30.61
CA PRO A 234 35.23 -20.90 -31.94
C PRO A 234 35.13 -19.37 -32.09
N PRO A 235 35.97 -18.74 -32.93
CA PRO A 235 36.05 -17.28 -33.03
C PRO A 235 34.83 -16.66 -33.75
N LEU A 236 34.40 -15.49 -33.27
CA LEU A 236 33.40 -14.65 -33.92
C LEU A 236 33.98 -13.97 -35.18
N PRO A 237 33.16 -13.71 -36.23
CA PRO A 237 33.60 -13.02 -37.43
C PRO A 237 33.87 -11.52 -37.19
N GLU A 238 34.86 -10.99 -37.91
CA GLU A 238 35.29 -9.57 -37.86
C GLU A 238 34.18 -8.57 -38.24
N PRO A 239 34.16 -7.37 -37.67
CA PRO A 239 33.18 -6.34 -38.02
C PRO A 239 33.50 -5.66 -39.34
N LEU A 240 32.47 -5.49 -40.18
CA LEU A 240 32.50 -4.69 -41.39
C LEU A 240 32.75 -3.19 -41.08
N ALA A 241 33.65 -2.60 -41.85
CA ALA A 241 34.07 -1.22 -41.75
C ALA A 241 32.96 -0.20 -42.09
N ASN A 242 32.84 0.82 -41.23
CA ASN A 242 32.35 2.20 -41.40
C ASN A 242 31.20 2.49 -42.40
N PRO A 243 30.02 2.94 -41.92
CA PRO A 243 29.11 3.77 -42.71
C PRO A 243 29.61 5.23 -42.77
N LEU A 244 29.35 5.87 -43.91
CA LEU A 244 29.72 7.25 -44.27
C LEU A 244 29.17 8.30 -43.27
N PRO A 245 29.88 9.42 -43.02
CA PRO A 245 29.42 10.46 -42.10
C PRO A 245 28.24 11.26 -42.66
N LEU A 246 27.21 11.46 -41.83
CA LEU A 246 26.09 12.39 -42.09
C LEU A 246 26.51 13.85 -41.85
N PRO A 247 25.89 14.83 -42.54
CA PRO A 247 26.28 16.24 -42.45
C PRO A 247 25.93 16.88 -41.10
N VAL A 248 26.87 17.68 -40.57
CA VAL A 248 26.77 18.43 -39.30
C VAL A 248 25.78 19.59 -39.42
N PRO A 249 24.81 19.76 -38.49
CA PRO A 249 24.01 20.98 -38.42
C PRO A 249 24.77 22.13 -37.75
N ALA A 250 24.54 23.35 -38.23
CA ALA A 250 25.15 24.59 -37.72
C ALA A 250 24.79 24.87 -36.25
N PRO A 251 25.65 25.56 -35.47
CA PRO A 251 25.45 25.77 -34.04
C PRO A 251 24.37 26.82 -33.76
N LEU A 252 23.50 26.53 -32.78
CA LEU A 252 22.57 27.48 -32.17
C LEU A 252 23.28 28.34 -31.10
N PRO A 253 22.82 29.58 -30.85
CA PRO A 253 23.48 30.51 -29.93
C PRO A 253 23.30 30.10 -28.45
N ALA A 254 24.32 30.37 -27.64
CA ALA A 254 24.36 29.99 -26.22
C ALA A 254 23.35 30.79 -25.35
N PRO A 255 22.69 30.14 -24.37
CA PRO A 255 21.91 30.86 -23.37
C PRO A 255 22.79 31.40 -22.23
N ALA A 256 22.38 32.55 -21.69
CA ALA A 256 23.04 33.23 -20.57
C ALA A 256 22.95 32.42 -19.27
N GLN A 257 23.99 32.52 -18.44
CA GLN A 257 24.06 31.84 -17.14
C GLN A 257 23.21 32.55 -16.07
N PRO A 258 22.44 31.82 -15.24
CA PRO A 258 21.92 32.35 -13.99
C PRO A 258 22.91 32.12 -12.84
N VAL A 259 23.16 33.21 -12.11
CA VAL A 259 23.88 33.24 -10.83
C VAL A 259 22.98 32.74 -9.70
N SER A 260 23.42 31.73 -8.95
CA SER A 260 22.77 31.26 -7.72
C SER A 260 23.36 31.97 -6.48
N PRO A 261 22.54 32.39 -5.50
CA PRO A 261 23.02 32.60 -4.13
C PRO A 261 22.90 31.32 -3.29
N SER A 262 23.86 31.15 -2.39
CA SER A 262 24.07 29.98 -1.53
C SER A 262 23.02 29.85 -0.42
N ALA A 263 22.57 28.63 -0.13
CA ALA A 263 21.78 28.27 1.06
C ALA A 263 22.68 27.73 2.20
N PRO A 264 22.35 27.96 3.49
CA PRO A 264 23.07 27.40 4.64
C PRO A 264 22.66 25.94 4.93
N PRO A 265 23.44 25.18 5.72
CA PRO A 265 23.29 23.73 5.80
C PRO A 265 22.14 23.31 6.73
N SER A 266 21.22 22.50 6.22
CA SER A 266 20.28 21.70 7.01
C SER A 266 20.89 20.32 7.26
N GLY A 267 21.14 19.98 8.52
CA GLY A 267 21.54 18.64 8.93
C GLY A 267 20.37 17.68 8.82
N GLU A 268 20.54 16.64 8.00
CA GLU A 268 19.72 15.43 7.99
C GLU A 268 20.66 14.26 7.72
N ALA A 269 20.46 13.15 8.45
CA ALA A 269 21.19 11.92 8.27
C ALA A 269 20.85 11.31 6.91
N VAL A 270 21.65 11.67 5.90
CA VAL A 270 21.75 10.95 4.64
C VAL A 270 22.38 9.60 4.95
N MET A 271 21.72 8.50 4.55
CA MET A 271 22.35 7.18 4.48
C MET A 271 23.54 7.26 3.50
N THR A 272 24.72 7.58 4.03
CA THR A 272 25.98 7.43 3.31
C THR A 272 26.23 5.94 3.16
N MET A 273 26.05 5.41 1.96
CA MET A 273 26.61 4.13 1.56
C MET A 273 28.13 4.26 1.67
N THR A 274 28.73 3.69 2.71
CA THR A 274 30.18 3.61 2.84
C THR A 274 30.69 2.71 1.71
N PRO A 275 31.56 3.18 0.80
CA PRO A 275 32.13 2.33 -0.23
C PRO A 275 32.99 1.26 0.42
N GLY A 276 32.72 -0.01 0.12
CA GLY A 276 33.63 -1.10 0.45
C GLY A 276 34.98 -0.84 -0.19
N ALA A 277 36.06 -0.99 0.58
CA ALA A 277 37.42 -0.78 0.09
C ALA A 277 37.74 -1.79 -1.03
N GLY A 278 37.66 -1.31 -2.28
CA GLY A 278 37.95 -2.09 -3.48
C GLY A 278 37.19 -1.63 -4.73
N GLU A 279 36.89 -0.34 -4.89
CA GLU A 279 36.30 0.15 -6.14
C GLU A 279 37.40 0.56 -7.13
N GLU A 280 37.62 -0.28 -8.15
CA GLU A 280 38.14 0.21 -9.42
C GLU A 280 37.21 1.34 -9.90
N LYS A 281 37.83 2.46 -10.30
CA LYS A 281 37.16 3.68 -10.77
C LYS A 281 35.97 3.36 -11.69
N ARG A 282 34.73 3.51 -11.18
CA ARG A 282 33.53 3.54 -12.02
C ARG A 282 33.67 4.69 -13.01
N ASN A 283 33.62 4.36 -14.30
CA ASN A 283 33.43 5.34 -15.36
C ASN A 283 32.14 6.15 -15.09
N PRO A 284 32.07 7.43 -15.48
CA PRO A 284 30.81 8.17 -15.46
C PRO A 284 29.77 7.36 -16.25
N ALA A 285 28.62 7.06 -15.64
CA ALA A 285 27.59 6.24 -16.25
C ALA A 285 27.21 6.84 -17.61
N GLY A 286 27.47 6.09 -18.68
CA GLY A 286 26.94 6.41 -20.00
C GLY A 286 25.42 6.27 -20.01
N ASP A 287 24.81 6.74 -21.10
CA ASP A 287 23.38 6.66 -21.45
C ASP A 287 22.93 5.20 -21.69
N GLN A 288 23.18 4.30 -20.73
CA GLN A 288 22.79 2.90 -20.82
C GLN A 288 21.30 2.74 -20.51
N PRO A 289 20.57 1.92 -21.29
CA PRO A 289 19.14 1.72 -21.07
C PRO A 289 18.88 1.07 -19.71
N SER A 290 17.83 1.52 -19.03
CA SER A 290 17.39 0.93 -17.77
C SER A 290 16.54 -0.33 -17.94
N TYR A 291 15.89 -0.49 -19.10
CA TYR A 291 14.89 -1.53 -19.31
C TYR A 291 15.10 -2.32 -20.61
N ALA A 292 14.86 -3.63 -20.55
CA ALA A 292 14.56 -4.47 -21.70
C ALA A 292 13.06 -4.75 -21.77
N VAL A 293 12.48 -4.68 -22.96
CA VAL A 293 11.03 -4.91 -23.15
C VAL A 293 10.77 -6.36 -23.53
N GLU A 294 9.85 -7.00 -22.82
CA GLU A 294 9.34 -8.33 -23.13
C GLU A 294 7.81 -8.28 -23.32
N GLN A 295 7.31 -8.80 -24.44
CA GLN A 295 5.86 -8.94 -24.65
C GLN A 295 5.37 -10.23 -23.99
N LEU A 296 4.43 -10.12 -23.04
CA LEU A 296 3.92 -11.26 -22.29
C LEU A 296 2.57 -11.76 -22.83
N ALA A 297 1.75 -10.84 -23.35
CA ALA A 297 0.49 -11.15 -24.00
C ALA A 297 0.15 -10.08 -25.04
N GLU A 298 -1.00 -10.23 -25.71
CA GLU A 298 -1.50 -9.19 -26.60
C GLU A 298 -1.66 -7.88 -25.82
N ASN A 299 -0.96 -6.84 -26.28
CA ASN A 299 -0.92 -5.50 -25.69
C ASN A 299 -0.32 -5.38 -24.28
N ILE A 300 0.20 -6.44 -23.66
CA ILE A 300 0.76 -6.42 -22.29
C ILE A 300 2.26 -6.72 -22.34
N TYR A 301 3.06 -5.82 -21.76
CA TYR A 301 4.51 -5.86 -21.80
C TYR A 301 5.12 -5.69 -20.41
N ALA A 302 6.23 -6.36 -20.16
CA ALA A 302 7.13 -6.09 -19.04
C ALA A 302 8.32 -5.24 -19.51
N ALA A 303 8.70 -4.27 -18.69
CA ALA A 303 9.94 -3.53 -18.82
C ALA A 303 10.88 -4.00 -17.69
N LEU A 304 11.83 -4.86 -18.05
CA LEU A 304 12.70 -5.57 -17.11
C LEU A 304 13.98 -4.78 -16.83
N THR A 305 14.34 -4.61 -15.57
CA THR A 305 15.55 -3.88 -15.18
C THR A 305 16.81 -4.51 -15.76
N LEU A 306 17.70 -3.67 -16.29
CA LEU A 306 19.00 -4.08 -16.79
C LEU A 306 20.11 -3.80 -15.76
N PRO A 307 21.08 -4.73 -15.58
CA PRO A 307 22.26 -4.47 -14.77
C PRO A 307 23.01 -3.22 -15.26
N GLY A 308 23.35 -2.31 -14.34
CA GLY A 308 24.02 -1.05 -14.66
C GLY A 308 23.09 0.08 -15.10
N GLY A 309 21.79 -0.20 -15.29
CA GLY A 309 20.75 0.79 -15.52
C GLY A 309 20.39 1.59 -14.26
N GLN A 310 19.54 2.62 -14.44
CA GLN A 310 19.08 3.49 -13.36
C GLN A 310 17.74 3.05 -12.74
N ALA A 311 17.11 2.02 -13.28
CA ALA A 311 15.89 1.45 -12.69
C ALA A 311 16.25 0.38 -11.65
N SER A 312 15.65 0.48 -10.47
CA SER A 312 15.79 -0.50 -9.39
C SER A 312 14.68 -1.55 -9.36
N SER A 313 13.56 -1.31 -10.06
CA SER A 313 12.43 -2.24 -10.14
C SER A 313 11.90 -2.39 -11.56
N ASN A 314 11.37 -3.57 -11.87
CA ASN A 314 10.66 -3.84 -13.11
C ASN A 314 9.40 -2.98 -13.19
N ALA A 315 8.99 -2.69 -14.42
CA ALA A 315 7.75 -2.01 -14.73
C ALA A 315 6.90 -2.86 -15.68
N PHE A 316 5.64 -2.46 -15.87
CA PHE A 316 4.78 -2.99 -16.91
C PHE A 316 4.25 -1.84 -17.78
N PHE A 317 3.77 -2.18 -18.98
CA PHE A 317 2.89 -1.29 -19.72
C PHE A 317 1.89 -2.05 -20.59
N VAL A 318 0.74 -1.41 -20.81
CA VAL A 318 -0.37 -1.90 -21.62
C VAL A 318 -0.65 -0.91 -22.74
N VAL A 319 -0.65 -1.40 -23.98
CA VAL A 319 -0.95 -0.61 -25.18
C VAL A 319 -2.45 -0.65 -25.47
N GLY A 320 -3.18 0.36 -25.00
CA GLY A 320 -4.61 0.50 -25.28
C GLY A 320 -4.91 0.98 -26.70
N PRO A 321 -6.19 1.17 -27.08
CA PRO A 321 -6.56 1.64 -28.42
C PRO A 321 -6.08 3.06 -28.70
N GLU A 322 -6.12 3.96 -27.72
CA GLU A 322 -5.79 5.39 -27.87
C GLU A 322 -4.54 5.83 -27.12
N TYR A 323 -4.20 5.14 -26.02
CA TYR A 323 -3.11 5.53 -25.13
C TYR A 323 -2.51 4.32 -24.42
N VAL A 324 -1.33 4.53 -23.81
CA VAL A 324 -0.62 3.56 -22.99
C VAL A 324 -0.90 3.81 -21.51
N VAL A 325 -1.04 2.72 -20.75
CA VAL A 325 -0.98 2.72 -19.27
C VAL A 325 0.28 1.99 -18.87
N ALA A 326 1.14 2.62 -18.08
CA ALA A 326 2.34 1.99 -17.52
C ALA A 326 2.27 1.94 -16.01
N GLY A 327 3.14 1.16 -15.36
CA GLY A 327 3.26 1.18 -13.91
C GLY A 327 4.54 0.56 -13.39
N GLY A 328 4.93 0.95 -12.18
CA GLY A 328 6.17 0.56 -11.53
C GLY A 328 6.40 1.35 -10.24
N ALA A 329 7.62 1.30 -9.72
CA ALA A 329 8.02 2.00 -8.51
C ALA A 329 9.47 2.48 -8.58
N HIS A 330 9.91 3.23 -7.57
CA HIS A 330 11.29 3.73 -7.42
C HIS A 330 11.82 4.50 -8.65
N MET A 331 10.94 5.30 -9.24
CA MET A 331 11.23 5.99 -10.48
C MET A 331 12.17 7.16 -10.22
N SER A 332 13.38 7.12 -10.76
CA SER A 332 14.28 8.28 -10.95
C SER A 332 14.03 8.96 -12.30
N GLN A 333 14.62 10.14 -12.53
CA GLN A 333 14.54 10.86 -13.82
C GLN A 333 14.95 9.99 -14.99
N GLU A 334 16.09 9.34 -14.86
CA GLU A 334 16.65 8.49 -15.88
C GLU A 334 15.78 7.24 -16.07
N ALA A 335 15.27 6.64 -14.98
CA ALA A 335 14.35 5.52 -15.09
C ALA A 335 13.05 5.90 -15.82
N VAL A 336 12.46 7.06 -15.52
CA VAL A 336 11.25 7.54 -16.23
C VAL A 336 11.55 7.75 -17.72
N ASN A 337 12.65 8.45 -18.04
CA ASN A 337 13.03 8.70 -19.43
C ASN A 337 13.29 7.40 -20.20
N HIS A 338 13.97 6.45 -19.59
CA HIS A 338 14.26 5.16 -20.19
C HIS A 338 13.00 4.30 -20.34
N LEU A 339 12.04 4.38 -19.41
CA LEU A 339 10.75 3.70 -19.54
C LEU A 339 9.93 4.28 -20.69
N VAL A 340 9.82 5.61 -20.79
CA VAL A 340 9.12 6.28 -21.89
C VAL A 340 9.78 5.93 -23.24
N THR A 341 11.11 5.92 -23.29
CA THR A 341 11.88 5.51 -24.48
C THR A 341 11.61 4.05 -24.83
N ALA A 342 11.59 3.15 -23.84
CA ALA A 342 11.28 1.74 -24.04
C ALA A 342 9.86 1.54 -24.61
N ILE A 343 8.86 2.24 -24.07
CA ILE A 343 7.48 2.22 -24.58
C ILE A 343 7.43 2.70 -26.04
N ALA A 344 8.16 3.75 -26.37
CA ALA A 344 8.21 4.31 -27.72
C ALA A 344 8.82 3.37 -28.77
N THR A 345 9.57 2.34 -28.35
CA THR A 345 10.04 1.28 -29.26
C THR A 345 8.93 0.33 -29.71
N VAL A 346 7.79 0.30 -28.99
CA VAL A 346 6.66 -0.60 -29.22
C VAL A 346 5.48 0.12 -29.86
N THR A 347 5.20 1.37 -29.48
CA THR A 347 4.03 2.11 -29.95
C THR A 347 4.28 3.62 -30.01
N ASP A 348 3.57 4.28 -30.92
CA ASP A 348 3.49 5.74 -31.06
C ASP A 348 2.37 6.37 -30.21
N LYS A 349 1.56 5.56 -29.52
CA LYS A 349 0.47 6.03 -28.66
C LYS A 349 1.01 6.75 -27.42
N PRO A 350 0.37 7.84 -26.97
CA PRO A 350 0.84 8.59 -25.82
C PRO A 350 0.69 7.77 -24.53
N LEU A 351 1.68 7.86 -23.63
CA LEU A 351 1.52 7.47 -22.23
C LEU A 351 0.54 8.43 -21.55
N ARG A 352 -0.56 7.91 -20.99
CA ARG A 352 -1.61 8.74 -20.37
C ARG A 352 -1.74 8.51 -18.87
N HIS A 353 -1.55 7.28 -18.42
CA HIS A 353 -1.64 6.95 -16.99
C HIS A 353 -0.42 6.18 -16.53
N PHE A 354 0.05 6.52 -15.33
CA PHE A 354 1.09 5.78 -14.64
C PHE A 354 0.57 5.26 -13.30
N VAL A 355 0.61 3.94 -13.12
CA VAL A 355 0.30 3.28 -11.85
C VAL A 355 1.56 3.27 -11.00
N LEU A 356 1.61 4.13 -9.99
CA LEU A 356 2.69 4.09 -9.01
C LEU A 356 2.33 3.04 -7.95
N ALA A 357 3.09 1.94 -7.95
CA ALA A 357 2.74 0.76 -7.17
C ALA A 357 2.89 0.98 -5.66
N HIS A 358 3.94 1.68 -5.25
CA HIS A 358 4.23 2.08 -3.88
C HIS A 358 5.21 3.25 -3.85
N HIS A 359 5.44 3.85 -2.68
CA HIS A 359 6.33 5.00 -2.52
C HIS A 359 7.29 4.82 -1.34
N HIS A 360 8.57 5.11 -1.56
CA HIS A 360 9.57 5.26 -0.50
C HIS A 360 9.90 6.72 -0.30
N ARG A 361 10.00 7.14 0.95
CA ARG A 361 10.37 8.52 1.27
C ARG A 361 11.73 8.87 0.64
N GLY A 362 11.79 10.02 -0.01
CA GLY A 362 12.98 10.49 -0.73
C GLY A 362 13.04 10.12 -2.21
N TYR A 363 12.17 9.23 -2.72
CA TYR A 363 12.03 8.94 -4.16
C TYR A 363 11.05 9.90 -4.85
N HIS A 364 11.38 11.19 -4.88
CA HIS A 364 10.47 12.29 -5.25
C HIS A 364 10.44 12.64 -6.76
N HIS A 365 10.96 11.76 -7.62
CA HIS A 365 11.13 12.02 -9.07
C HIS A 365 9.90 11.65 -9.91
N ILE A 366 9.00 10.86 -9.33
CA ILE A 366 7.77 10.35 -9.96
C ILE A 366 6.79 11.49 -10.30
N ASP A 367 6.86 12.62 -9.60
CA ASP A 367 5.91 13.71 -9.75
C ASP A 367 6.27 14.71 -10.86
N TYR A 368 7.55 14.85 -11.23
CA TYR A 368 8.02 15.97 -12.07
C TYR A 368 8.45 15.57 -13.47
N GLU A 369 8.77 14.30 -13.66
CA GLU A 369 9.67 13.92 -14.74
C GLU A 369 9.00 13.06 -15.83
N PHE A 370 7.79 12.56 -15.56
CA PHE A 370 6.92 12.08 -16.63
C PHE A 370 6.61 13.21 -17.64
N PRO A 371 6.34 12.88 -18.92
CA PRO A 371 5.85 13.86 -19.88
C PRO A 371 4.58 14.58 -19.39
N ALA A 372 4.37 15.82 -19.85
CA ALA A 372 3.12 16.55 -19.57
C ALA A 372 1.91 15.74 -20.05
N GLY A 373 0.85 15.69 -19.25
CA GLY A 373 -0.38 14.95 -19.58
C GLY A 373 -0.41 13.49 -19.11
N VAL A 374 0.57 13.03 -18.32
CA VAL A 374 0.48 11.75 -17.60
C VAL A 374 -0.19 11.97 -16.24
N ASP A 375 -1.29 11.27 -15.98
CA ASP A 375 -1.95 11.25 -14.67
C ASP A 375 -1.48 10.06 -13.83
N LEU A 376 -1.35 10.25 -12.52
CA LEU A 376 -0.98 9.18 -11.60
C LEU A 376 -2.22 8.41 -11.13
N LEU A 377 -2.08 7.09 -11.02
CA LEU A 377 -3.04 6.18 -10.42
C LEU A 377 -2.38 5.53 -9.21
N ILE A 378 -2.89 5.80 -8.01
CA ILE A 378 -2.21 5.45 -6.76
C ILE A 378 -3.16 4.98 -5.68
N SER A 379 -2.68 4.18 -4.75
CA SER A 379 -3.46 3.86 -3.56
C SER A 379 -3.54 5.08 -2.63
N TRP A 380 -4.60 5.16 -1.82
CA TRP A 380 -4.75 6.21 -0.81
C TRP A 380 -3.58 6.25 0.20
N PRO A 381 -3.11 5.12 0.77
CA PRO A 381 -1.94 5.15 1.65
C PRO A 381 -0.67 5.64 0.94
N THR A 382 -0.42 5.22 -0.31
CA THR A 382 0.71 5.71 -1.11
C THR A 382 0.63 7.23 -1.33
N TRP A 383 -0.56 7.74 -1.69
CA TRP A 383 -0.78 9.19 -1.82
C TRP A 383 -0.46 9.93 -0.52
N LYS A 384 -0.87 9.38 0.63
CA LYS A 384 -0.63 10.02 1.92
C LYS A 384 0.87 10.14 2.21
N THR A 385 1.64 9.07 1.98
CA THR A 385 3.09 9.11 2.14
C THR A 385 3.74 10.13 1.20
N MET A 386 3.21 10.27 -0.02
CA MET A 386 3.68 11.24 -1.01
C MET A 386 3.30 12.69 -0.65
N ASP A 387 2.13 12.94 -0.06
CA ASP A 387 1.73 14.30 0.39
C ASP A 387 2.51 14.79 1.62
N GLU A 388 3.12 13.86 2.38
CA GLU A 388 4.04 14.13 3.49
C GLU A 388 5.46 14.50 3.01
N GLU A 389 5.78 14.33 1.73
CA GLU A 389 7.08 14.69 1.18
C GLU A 389 7.33 16.21 1.27
N LYS A 390 8.61 16.57 1.44
CA LYS A 390 9.03 17.99 1.41
C LYS A 390 8.60 18.67 0.12
N ARG A 391 8.60 17.90 -0.97
CA ARG A 391 8.19 18.32 -2.29
C ARG A 391 6.87 17.62 -2.64
N LYS A 392 5.79 18.39 -2.66
CA LYS A 392 4.44 17.88 -2.90
C LYS A 392 4.22 17.49 -4.38
N PRO A 393 3.31 16.56 -4.67
CA PRO A 393 2.93 16.24 -6.05
C PRO A 393 2.17 17.41 -6.71
N GLU A 394 2.63 17.86 -7.88
CA GLU A 394 1.98 18.93 -8.66
C GLU A 394 1.07 18.39 -9.77
N ARG A 395 1.16 17.09 -10.09
CA ARG A 395 0.36 16.45 -11.15
C ARG A 395 -0.98 15.92 -10.65
N PRO A 396 -2.00 15.84 -11.52
CA PRO A 396 -3.24 15.16 -11.19
C PRO A 396 -2.96 13.70 -10.78
N ALA A 397 -3.42 13.34 -9.59
CA ALA A 397 -3.40 11.98 -9.09
C ALA A 397 -4.82 11.52 -8.78
N PHE A 398 -5.20 10.38 -9.35
CA PHE A 398 -6.40 9.65 -8.95
C PHE A 398 -5.99 8.62 -7.92
N PHE A 399 -6.53 8.76 -6.71
CA PHE A 399 -6.30 7.79 -5.65
C PHE A 399 -7.51 6.88 -5.45
N PHE A 400 -7.25 5.64 -5.05
CA PHE A 400 -8.25 4.66 -4.69
C PHE A 400 -7.95 4.03 -3.33
N THR A 401 -8.98 3.72 -2.56
CA THR A 401 -8.81 3.11 -1.22
C THR A 401 -8.59 1.60 -1.31
N ASP A 402 -9.48 0.88 -2.01
CA ASP A 402 -9.42 -0.59 -2.09
C ASP A 402 -8.85 -1.08 -3.42
N GLY A 403 -9.30 -0.48 -4.53
CA GLY A 403 -8.87 -0.86 -5.86
C GLY A 403 -9.47 0.02 -6.95
N LEU A 404 -8.93 -0.12 -8.15
CA LEU A 404 -9.37 0.59 -9.34
C LEU A 404 -9.33 -0.39 -10.52
N THR A 405 -10.35 -0.38 -11.36
CA THR A 405 -10.35 -1.19 -12.59
C THR A 405 -10.42 -0.27 -13.80
N LEU A 406 -9.47 -0.42 -14.71
CA LEU A 406 -9.48 0.26 -16.00
C LEU A 406 -9.72 -0.75 -17.12
N LYS A 407 -10.50 -0.34 -18.11
CA LYS A 407 -10.73 -1.10 -19.32
C LYS A 407 -10.13 -0.37 -20.51
N LEU A 408 -9.14 -1.00 -21.15
CA LEU A 408 -8.34 -0.47 -22.26
C LEU A 408 -8.65 -1.29 -23.52
N GLY A 409 -9.78 -0.99 -24.15
CA GLY A 409 -10.32 -1.87 -25.20
C GLY A 409 -10.70 -3.23 -24.61
N GLU A 410 -10.03 -4.30 -25.05
CA GLU A 410 -10.25 -5.66 -24.57
C GLU A 410 -9.38 -6.03 -23.35
N THR A 411 -8.39 -5.21 -22.99
CA THR A 411 -7.52 -5.49 -21.83
C THR A 411 -8.11 -4.86 -20.55
N THR A 412 -8.30 -5.66 -19.52
CA THR A 412 -8.67 -5.18 -18.18
C THR A 412 -7.42 -5.04 -17.31
N VAL A 413 -7.30 -3.91 -16.61
CA VAL A 413 -6.23 -3.63 -15.65
C VAL A 413 -6.87 -3.46 -14.27
N ILE A 414 -6.71 -4.46 -13.41
CA ILE A 414 -7.25 -4.46 -12.05
C ILE A 414 -6.14 -4.09 -11.08
N MET A 415 -6.21 -2.88 -10.52
CA MET A 415 -5.35 -2.40 -9.45
C MET A 415 -5.99 -2.70 -8.10
N THR A 416 -5.19 -3.23 -7.18
CA THR A 416 -5.62 -3.64 -5.86
C THR A 416 -4.66 -3.07 -4.83
N ASN A 417 -5.18 -2.30 -3.87
CA ASN A 417 -4.40 -1.88 -2.71
C ASN A 417 -4.30 -3.04 -1.71
N MET A 418 -3.07 -3.47 -1.41
CA MET A 418 -2.78 -4.49 -0.40
C MET A 418 -2.66 -3.94 1.01
N GLY A 419 -2.69 -2.62 1.17
CA GLY A 419 -2.39 -1.96 2.43
C GLY A 419 -0.90 -2.05 2.75
N ARG A 420 -0.59 -2.20 4.04
CA ARG A 420 0.78 -2.34 4.53
C ARG A 420 1.37 -3.66 4.06
N ALA A 421 2.58 -3.62 3.50
CA ALA A 421 3.37 -4.81 3.23
C ALA A 421 4.83 -4.43 2.99
N HIS A 422 5.23 -4.16 1.75
CA HIS A 422 6.58 -3.67 1.44
C HIS A 422 6.73 -2.19 1.84
N SER A 423 5.63 -1.44 1.87
CA SER A 423 5.55 -0.05 2.32
C SER A 423 4.24 0.21 3.10
N GLU A 424 3.88 1.49 3.32
CA GLU A 424 2.57 1.89 3.89
C GLU A 424 1.37 1.54 2.98
N GLY A 425 1.62 1.39 1.66
CA GLY A 425 0.59 1.13 0.67
C GLY A 425 1.19 0.54 -0.60
N ASP A 426 0.87 -0.72 -0.87
CA ASP A 426 1.38 -1.46 -2.02
C ASP A 426 0.25 -1.87 -2.97
N THR A 427 0.44 -1.64 -4.27
CA THR A 427 -0.56 -1.94 -5.31
C THR A 427 -0.15 -3.16 -6.14
N LEU A 428 -1.03 -4.16 -6.20
CA LEU A 428 -0.98 -5.24 -7.19
C LEU A 428 -1.73 -4.86 -8.45
N VAL A 429 -1.24 -5.31 -9.61
CA VAL A 429 -1.94 -5.13 -10.89
C VAL A 429 -2.17 -6.48 -11.56
N PHE A 430 -3.44 -6.84 -11.77
CA PHE A 430 -3.84 -8.11 -12.38
C PHE A 430 -4.51 -7.89 -13.74
N PHE A 431 -4.09 -8.69 -14.72
CA PHE A 431 -4.63 -8.72 -16.08
C PHE A 431 -5.39 -10.04 -16.29
N PRO A 432 -6.71 -10.08 -16.04
CA PRO A 432 -7.45 -11.35 -15.92
C PRO A 432 -7.55 -12.12 -17.24
N GLU A 433 -7.59 -11.45 -18.38
CA GLU A 433 -7.66 -12.10 -19.70
C GLU A 433 -6.38 -12.89 -20.01
N ALA A 434 -5.23 -12.38 -19.56
CA ALA A 434 -3.92 -13.02 -19.75
C ALA A 434 -3.47 -13.85 -18.53
N GLU A 435 -4.17 -13.74 -17.40
CA GLU A 435 -3.79 -14.33 -16.11
C GLU A 435 -2.37 -13.91 -15.65
N ILE A 436 -2.02 -12.64 -15.93
CA ILE A 436 -0.71 -12.03 -15.58
C ILE A 436 -0.88 -11.16 -14.34
N LEU A 437 0.05 -11.24 -13.40
CA LEU A 437 0.11 -10.43 -12.19
C LEU A 437 1.41 -9.64 -12.12
N PHE A 438 1.33 -8.32 -12.02
CA PHE A 438 2.45 -7.48 -11.62
C PHE A 438 2.40 -7.27 -10.11
N THR A 439 3.48 -7.64 -9.42
CA THR A 439 3.54 -7.59 -7.95
C THR A 439 4.37 -6.43 -7.41
N SER A 440 5.10 -5.72 -8.27
CA SER A 440 6.13 -4.78 -7.84
C SER A 440 6.99 -5.42 -6.72
N ASP A 441 7.40 -4.62 -5.75
CA ASP A 441 8.35 -5.02 -4.70
C ASP A 441 7.72 -5.87 -3.60
N LEU A 442 6.45 -6.28 -3.74
CA LEU A 442 5.89 -7.33 -2.89
C LEU A 442 6.54 -8.69 -3.13
N VAL A 443 7.15 -8.91 -4.32
CA VAL A 443 7.85 -10.15 -4.67
C VAL A 443 9.12 -9.84 -5.44
N TYR A 444 10.24 -10.38 -4.96
CA TYR A 444 11.54 -10.32 -5.64
C TYR A 444 11.94 -11.70 -6.17
N GLY A 445 12.29 -11.77 -7.46
CA GLY A 445 12.81 -12.97 -8.10
C GLY A 445 14.32 -13.09 -7.92
N GLU A 446 14.79 -14.24 -7.46
CA GLU A 446 16.23 -14.55 -7.26
C GLU A 446 16.99 -13.54 -6.39
N SER A 447 16.28 -12.80 -5.54
CA SER A 447 16.82 -11.70 -4.75
C SER A 447 16.16 -11.65 -3.38
N VAL A 448 16.90 -11.17 -2.39
CA VAL A 448 16.38 -10.96 -1.03
C VAL A 448 15.48 -9.72 -0.91
N GLY A 449 15.55 -8.81 -1.88
CA GLY A 449 14.82 -7.54 -1.85
C GLY A 449 15.29 -6.58 -0.75
N TYR A 450 14.75 -5.36 -0.80
CA TYR A 450 14.92 -4.37 0.25
C TYR A 450 13.67 -4.35 1.12
N LEU A 451 13.85 -4.48 2.44
CA LEU A 451 12.74 -4.55 3.39
C LEU A 451 12.58 -3.27 4.23
N GLY A 452 13.35 -2.21 3.98
CA GLY A 452 13.59 -1.12 4.93
C GLY A 452 12.36 -0.36 5.45
N ASP A 453 11.28 -0.33 4.70
CA ASP A 453 9.99 0.28 5.11
C ASP A 453 8.87 -0.77 5.28
N GLY A 454 9.20 -2.06 5.20
CA GLY A 454 8.22 -3.15 5.16
C GLY A 454 7.65 -3.53 6.54
N TYR A 455 6.44 -4.07 6.53
CA TYR A 455 5.65 -4.53 7.68
C TYR A 455 5.56 -6.06 7.63
N MET A 456 6.27 -6.77 8.51
CA MET A 456 6.59 -8.19 8.26
C MET A 456 5.36 -9.10 8.33
N GLU A 457 4.49 -8.88 9.31
CA GLU A 457 3.26 -9.67 9.47
C GLU A 457 2.27 -9.41 8.32
N ASP A 458 2.01 -8.14 8.01
CA ASP A 458 1.10 -7.76 6.94
C ASP A 458 1.62 -8.22 5.57
N TRP A 459 2.94 -8.16 5.34
CA TRP A 459 3.56 -8.63 4.11
C TRP A 459 3.48 -10.15 3.95
N LEU A 460 3.63 -10.93 5.04
CA LEU A 460 3.37 -12.38 5.00
C LEU A 460 1.93 -12.69 4.54
N LEU A 461 0.95 -11.94 5.03
CA LEU A 461 -0.45 -12.08 4.67
C LEU A 461 -0.69 -11.69 3.21
N ALA A 462 -0.06 -10.61 2.74
CA ALA A 462 -0.08 -10.20 1.34
C ALA A 462 0.49 -11.29 0.43
N LEU A 463 1.62 -11.91 0.80
CA LEU A 463 2.23 -13.02 0.05
C LEU A 463 1.33 -14.26 -0.02
N GLU A 464 0.58 -14.56 1.05
CA GLU A 464 -0.41 -15.65 1.05
C GLU A 464 -1.59 -15.35 0.13
N PHE A 465 -2.07 -14.10 0.11
CA PHE A 465 -3.10 -13.66 -0.82
C PHE A 465 -2.62 -13.77 -2.27
N ILE A 466 -1.43 -13.23 -2.56
CA ILE A 466 -0.84 -13.19 -3.91
C ILE A 466 -0.69 -14.59 -4.49
N GLU A 467 -0.16 -15.54 -3.70
CA GLU A 467 -0.02 -16.93 -4.13
C GLU A 467 -1.37 -17.59 -4.46
N ARG A 468 -2.42 -17.27 -3.70
CA ARG A 468 -3.78 -17.82 -3.91
C ARG A 468 -4.47 -17.29 -5.14
N LEU A 469 -4.04 -16.14 -5.69
CA LEU A 469 -4.56 -15.63 -6.95
C LEU A 469 -4.34 -16.60 -8.11
N GLY A 470 -3.26 -17.40 -8.04
CA GLY A 470 -2.98 -18.44 -9.02
C GLY A 470 -2.71 -17.89 -10.42
N ALA A 471 -2.06 -16.73 -10.50
CA ALA A 471 -1.64 -16.14 -11.78
C ALA A 471 -0.75 -17.11 -12.55
N LYS A 472 -0.94 -17.20 -13.86
CA LYS A 472 -0.11 -18.03 -14.74
C LYS A 472 1.29 -17.45 -14.88
N GLN A 473 1.37 -16.12 -14.91
CA GLN A 473 2.62 -15.39 -15.02
C GLN A 473 2.64 -14.23 -14.04
N VAL A 474 3.82 -13.98 -13.50
CA VAL A 474 4.10 -12.98 -12.47
C VAL A 474 5.26 -12.12 -12.96
N ILE A 475 5.08 -10.81 -12.92
CA ILE A 475 6.13 -9.82 -13.13
C ILE A 475 6.54 -9.34 -11.73
N PRO A 476 7.65 -9.86 -11.17
CA PRO A 476 8.16 -9.43 -9.87
C PRO A 476 8.73 -8.02 -9.95
N GLY A 477 8.94 -7.36 -8.80
CA GLY A 477 9.64 -6.08 -8.71
C GLY A 477 11.09 -6.17 -9.16
N PHE A 478 11.70 -7.35 -9.05
CA PHE A 478 13.03 -7.61 -9.60
C PHE A 478 13.14 -9.05 -10.11
N GLY A 479 13.96 -9.26 -11.12
CA GLY A 479 14.18 -10.58 -11.73
C GLY A 479 13.27 -10.84 -12.93
N PRO A 480 13.41 -12.00 -13.59
CA PRO A 480 12.65 -12.32 -14.79
C PRO A 480 11.17 -12.60 -14.49
N PRO A 481 10.26 -12.39 -15.46
CA PRO A 481 8.91 -12.91 -15.37
C PRO A 481 8.92 -14.42 -15.13
N SER A 482 8.02 -14.89 -14.26
CA SER A 482 7.99 -16.29 -13.85
C SER A 482 6.55 -16.74 -13.59
N ASP A 483 6.35 -18.00 -13.19
CA ASP A 483 5.06 -18.48 -12.68
C ASP A 483 4.99 -18.30 -11.15
N ASN A 484 3.96 -18.89 -10.53
CA ASN A 484 3.74 -18.82 -9.08
C ASN A 484 4.94 -19.31 -8.22
N ARG A 485 5.92 -20.02 -8.80
CA ARG A 485 7.14 -20.44 -8.08
C ARG A 485 7.95 -19.27 -7.56
N VAL A 486 7.94 -18.11 -8.24
CA VAL A 486 8.68 -16.93 -7.75
C VAL A 486 8.10 -16.41 -6.43
N ILE A 487 6.78 -16.42 -6.29
CA ILE A 487 6.08 -16.04 -5.05
C ILE A 487 6.42 -17.03 -3.94
N VAL A 488 6.37 -18.33 -4.23
CA VAL A 488 6.70 -19.39 -3.25
C VAL A 488 8.16 -19.28 -2.79
N ALA A 489 9.09 -19.07 -3.71
CA ALA A 489 10.51 -18.94 -3.39
C ALA A 489 10.77 -17.71 -2.51
N PHE A 490 10.26 -16.55 -2.90
CA PHE A 490 10.42 -15.32 -2.12
C PHE A 490 9.76 -15.44 -0.73
N LYS A 491 8.54 -15.97 -0.65
CA LYS A 491 7.84 -16.22 0.62
C LYS A 491 8.60 -17.18 1.52
N THR A 492 9.30 -18.17 0.96
CA THR A 492 10.12 -19.12 1.72
C THR A 492 11.30 -18.40 2.38
N TYR A 493 12.04 -17.59 1.61
CA TYR A 493 13.11 -16.73 2.16
C TYR A 493 12.56 -15.75 3.21
N PHE A 494 11.48 -15.05 2.89
CA PHE A 494 10.88 -14.05 3.76
C PHE A 494 10.46 -14.65 5.11
N ARG A 495 9.79 -15.82 5.08
CA ARG A 495 9.43 -16.57 6.29
C ARG A 495 10.65 -17.02 7.09
N ALA A 496 11.72 -17.45 6.43
CA ALA A 496 12.95 -17.85 7.12
C ALA A 496 13.58 -16.67 7.86
N LEU A 497 13.65 -15.49 7.20
CA LEU A 497 14.14 -14.26 7.82
C LEU A 497 13.30 -13.85 9.03
N VAL A 498 11.98 -13.73 8.86
CA VAL A 498 11.07 -13.33 9.94
C VAL A 498 11.15 -14.30 11.12
N SER A 499 11.15 -15.62 10.83
CA SER A 499 11.24 -16.65 11.87
C SER A 499 12.56 -16.57 12.65
N GLU A 500 13.68 -16.33 11.96
CA GLU A 500 14.98 -16.27 12.62
C GLU A 500 15.11 -14.98 13.46
N VAL A 501 14.59 -13.85 12.98
CA VAL A 501 14.52 -12.61 13.75
C VAL A 501 13.68 -12.80 15.02
N LEU A 502 12.52 -13.45 14.93
CA LEU A 502 11.67 -13.74 16.09
C LEU A 502 12.40 -14.59 17.14
N LYS A 503 13.14 -15.63 16.73
CA LYS A 503 13.93 -16.44 17.68
C LYS A 503 14.95 -15.60 18.45
N HIS A 504 15.60 -14.66 17.79
CA HIS A 504 16.53 -13.75 18.46
C HIS A 504 15.81 -12.83 19.45
N ILE A 505 14.63 -12.31 19.10
CA ILE A 505 13.80 -11.51 20.02
C ILE A 505 13.39 -12.34 21.24
N GLU A 506 12.91 -13.57 21.04
CA GLU A 506 12.51 -14.50 22.10
C GLU A 506 13.68 -14.88 23.03
N GLN A 507 14.89 -14.99 22.50
CA GLN A 507 16.11 -15.25 23.28
C GLN A 507 16.62 -14.02 24.05
N GLY A 508 16.03 -12.84 23.81
CA GLY A 508 16.45 -11.59 24.43
C GLY A 508 17.72 -10.99 23.82
N ASP A 509 18.09 -11.39 22.59
CA ASP A 509 19.24 -10.81 21.89
C ASP A 509 18.97 -9.34 21.52
N SER A 510 20.02 -8.51 21.59
CA SER A 510 19.93 -7.11 21.15
C SER A 510 19.91 -7.00 19.63
N LEU A 511 19.36 -5.90 19.11
CA LEU A 511 19.35 -5.58 17.68
C LEU A 511 20.75 -5.68 17.05
N GLU A 512 21.77 -5.11 17.71
CA GLU A 512 23.14 -5.10 17.21
C GLU A 512 23.73 -6.50 17.12
N ARG A 513 23.40 -7.36 18.11
CA ARG A 513 23.80 -8.75 18.11
C ARG A 513 23.11 -9.49 16.97
N THR A 514 21.79 -9.38 16.84
CA THR A 514 21.00 -10.03 15.80
C THR A 514 21.47 -9.65 14.40
N VAL A 515 21.66 -8.36 14.10
CA VAL A 515 22.20 -7.89 12.81
C VAL A 515 23.57 -8.47 12.52
N ARG A 516 24.44 -8.61 13.55
CA ARG A 516 25.78 -9.16 13.37
C ARG A 516 25.78 -10.68 13.16
N SER A 517 24.97 -11.43 13.91
CA SER A 517 25.03 -12.90 13.99
C SER A 517 24.07 -13.63 13.06
N LEU A 518 22.90 -13.06 12.76
CA LEU A 518 21.86 -13.75 11.99
C LEU A 518 22.37 -14.03 10.57
N ARG A 519 22.32 -15.29 10.17
CA ARG A 519 22.63 -15.75 8.82
C ARG A 519 21.59 -16.80 8.40
N LEU A 520 21.31 -16.83 7.11
CA LEU A 520 20.44 -17.78 6.43
C LEU A 520 21.23 -18.46 5.30
N PRO A 521 22.11 -19.43 5.60
CA PRO A 521 23.05 -19.99 4.63
C PRO A 521 22.37 -20.61 3.41
N ASP A 522 21.17 -21.20 3.59
CA ASP A 522 20.36 -21.77 2.50
C ASP A 522 19.87 -20.71 1.48
N HIS A 523 20.05 -19.43 1.78
CA HIS A 523 19.63 -18.28 0.98
C HIS A 523 20.79 -17.37 0.57
N ALA A 524 22.04 -17.74 0.87
CA ALA A 524 23.21 -16.89 0.65
C ALA A 524 23.48 -16.56 -0.84
N GLU A 525 23.02 -17.42 -1.75
CA GLU A 525 23.16 -17.23 -3.21
C GLU A 525 22.14 -16.24 -3.80
N LEU A 526 21.15 -15.79 -3.03
CA LEU A 526 20.18 -14.81 -3.50
C LEU A 526 20.86 -13.46 -3.74
N LYS A 527 20.52 -12.80 -4.85
CA LYS A 527 21.05 -11.48 -5.19
C LYS A 527 20.73 -10.50 -4.07
N GLY A 528 21.71 -9.65 -3.74
CA GLY A 528 21.57 -8.65 -2.69
C GLY A 528 21.65 -9.20 -1.26
N TYR A 529 21.90 -10.50 -1.05
CA TYR A 529 21.94 -11.11 0.29
C TYR A 529 22.92 -10.36 1.22
N GLU A 530 24.21 -10.30 0.87
CA GLU A 530 25.21 -9.58 1.69
C GLU A 530 24.93 -8.08 1.80
N GLN A 531 24.35 -7.49 0.74
CA GLN A 531 24.09 -6.05 0.67
C GLN A 531 22.93 -5.62 1.59
N PHE A 532 21.84 -6.38 1.60
CA PHE A 532 20.59 -5.96 2.25
C PHE A 532 20.28 -6.70 3.55
N LEU A 533 20.91 -7.86 3.84
CA LEU A 533 20.57 -8.66 5.01
C LEU A 533 20.61 -7.83 6.30
N GLY A 534 21.65 -7.02 6.52
CA GLY A 534 21.75 -6.21 7.74
C GLY A 534 20.63 -5.18 7.89
N ALA A 535 20.22 -4.54 6.79
CA ALA A 535 19.10 -3.59 6.79
C ALA A 535 17.75 -4.31 6.98
N ASN A 536 17.57 -5.44 6.29
CA ASN A 536 16.36 -6.26 6.36
C ASN A 536 16.15 -6.82 7.77
N VAL A 537 17.20 -7.37 8.39
CA VAL A 537 17.18 -7.85 9.78
C VAL A 537 16.86 -6.71 10.74
N ARG A 538 17.49 -5.54 10.56
CA ARG A 538 17.22 -4.37 11.41
C ARG A 538 15.75 -3.98 11.34
N ARG A 539 15.19 -3.86 10.15
CA ARG A 539 13.80 -3.46 9.97
C ARG A 539 12.85 -4.48 10.57
N ALA A 540 13.03 -5.77 10.26
CA ALA A 540 12.21 -6.84 10.82
C ALA A 540 12.27 -6.88 12.35
N TYR A 541 13.47 -6.74 12.94
CA TYR A 541 13.63 -6.77 14.39
C TYR A 541 12.89 -5.60 15.06
N LEU A 542 13.04 -4.38 14.55
CA LEU A 542 12.39 -3.20 15.11
C LEU A 542 10.86 -3.32 15.04
N GLU A 543 10.32 -3.76 13.90
CA GLU A 543 8.88 -3.91 13.70
C GLU A 543 8.28 -5.01 14.57
N LEU A 544 8.88 -6.21 14.56
CA LEU A 544 8.35 -7.36 15.29
C LEU A 544 8.49 -7.19 16.81
N ARG A 545 9.53 -6.50 17.28
CA ARG A 545 9.74 -6.27 18.72
C ARG A 545 8.70 -5.34 19.32
N GLU A 546 8.17 -4.38 18.57
CA GLU A 546 7.09 -3.50 19.04
C GLU A 546 5.81 -4.27 19.38
N ASN A 547 5.55 -5.37 18.66
CA ASN A 547 4.37 -6.21 18.85
C ASN A 547 4.61 -7.40 19.80
N PHE A 548 5.84 -7.62 20.26
CA PHE A 548 6.19 -8.74 21.11
C PHE A 548 5.85 -8.46 22.59
N VAL A 549 4.85 -9.17 23.11
CA VAL A 549 4.53 -9.20 24.55
C VAL A 549 5.09 -10.50 25.15
N PRO A 550 6.02 -10.45 26.12
CA PRO A 550 6.69 -11.61 26.69
C PRO A 550 5.78 -12.68 27.31
#